data_AF-A0A1A8J4F0-F1
#
_entry.id   AF-A0A1A8J4F0-F1
#
_cell.length_a   1.000
_cell.length_b   1.000
_cell.length_c   1.000
_cell.angle_alpha   90.00
_cell.angle_beta   90.00
_cell.angle_gamma   90.00
#
_symmetry.space_group_name_H-M   'P 1'
#
loop_
_entity.id
_entity.type
_entity.pdbx_description
1 polymer ?
#
loop_
_entity_poly.entity_id
_entity_poly.type
_entity_poly.pdbx_seq_one_letter_code
_entity_poly.pdbx_strand_id
1 'polypeptide(L)' 'FTRCITSQLIKWFSNFREFYYIQMEKFARNALMEGVVDVRDLTVDRESELFRALNIHYNKANNYQVRRNSEL' A
#
# COMPACT_ATOMS: atom_id res chain seq x y z
N PHE A 1 -15.63 16.41 -16.95
CA PHE A 1 -14.20 16.46 -16.62
C PHE A 1 -13.50 17.47 -17.51
N THR A 2 -12.81 18.46 -16.95
CA THR A 2 -11.95 19.35 -17.75
C THR A 2 -10.56 18.75 -17.90
N ARG A 3 -9.80 19.16 -18.91
CA ARG A 3 -8.40 18.71 -19.11
C ARG A 3 -7.55 18.92 -17.85
N CYS A 4 -7.71 20.05 -17.16
CA CYS A 4 -6.98 20.35 -15.93
C CYS A 4 -7.36 19.39 -14.79
N ILE A 5 -8.65 19.11 -14.59
CA ILE A 5 -9.13 18.18 -13.56
C ILE A 5 -8.64 16.76 -13.87
N THR A 6 -8.71 16.32 -15.13
CA THR A 6 -8.21 15.01 -15.56
C THR A 6 -6.70 14.88 -15.29
N SER A 7 -5.91 15.90 -15.64
CA SER A 7 -4.46 15.88 -15.36
C SER A 7 -4.13 15.84 -13.87
N GLN A 8 -4.89 16.56 -13.03
CA GLN A 8 -4.69 16.53 -11.58
C GLN A 8 -5.00 15.15 -11.00
N LEU A 9 -6.11 14.53 -11.42
CA LEU A 9 -6.44 13.17 -10.99
C LEU A 9 -5.38 12.16 -11.42
N ILE A 10 -4.94 12.21 -12.68
CA ILE A 10 -3.88 11.33 -13.19
C ILE A 10 -2.61 11.49 -12.34
N LYS A 11 -2.22 12.73 -12.03
CA LYS A 11 -1.06 12.99 -11.18
C LYS A 11 -1.22 12.38 -9.79
N TRP A 12 -2.39 12.54 -9.16
CA TRP A 12 -2.66 11.96 -7.84
C TRP A 12 -2.58 10.43 -7.86
N PHE A 13 -3.18 9.78 -8.86
CA PHE A 13 -3.13 8.32 -9.00
C PHE A 13 -1.72 7.82 -9.35
N SER A 14 -0.95 8.57 -10.15
CA SER A 14 0.44 8.24 -10.43
C SER A 14 1.30 8.32 -9.18
N ASN A 15 1.20 9.40 -8.40
CA ASN A 15 1.91 9.54 -7.13
C ASN A 15 1.55 8.41 -6.14
N PHE A 16 0.27 8.05 -6.08
CA PHE A 16 -0.18 6.94 -5.24
C PHE A 16 0.45 5.62 -5.67
N ARG A 17 0.37 5.28 -6.97
CA ARG A 17 0.93 4.03 -7.50
C ARG A 17 2.43 3.95 -7.30
N GLU A 18 3.15 5.03 -7.54
CA GLU A 18 4.61 5.09 -7.36
C GLU A 18 4.99 4.74 -5.92
N PHE A 19 4.45 5.44 -4.94
CA PHE A 19 4.75 5.15 -3.54
C PHE A 19 4.29 3.76 -3.11
N TYR A 20 3.10 3.33 -3.53
CA TYR A 20 2.57 2.01 -3.22
C TYR A 20 3.49 0.89 -3.72
N TYR A 21 3.93 0.96 -4.99
CA TYR A 21 4.81 -0.05 -5.56
C TYR A 21 6.20 -0.05 -4.91
N ILE A 22 6.74 1.11 -4.56
CA ILE A 22 8.00 1.21 -3.81
C ILE A 22 7.87 0.51 -2.45
N GLN A 23 6.81 0.79 -1.68
CA GLN A 23 6.62 0.14 -0.38
C GLN A 23 6.36 -1.36 -0.54
N MET A 24 5.66 -1.77 -1.59
CA MET A 24 5.38 -3.18 -1.83
C MET A 24 6.63 -3.98 -2.17
N GLU A 25 7.44 -3.43 -3.05
CA GLU A 25 8.72 -4.03 -3.42
C GLU A 25 9.64 -4.14 -2.21
N LYS A 26 9.75 -3.08 -1.39
CA LYS A 26 10.52 -3.10 -0.14
C LYS A 26 10.04 -4.22 0.79
N PHE A 27 8.73 -4.33 1.00
CA PHE A 27 8.16 -5.37 1.86
C PHE A 27 8.46 -6.79 1.35
N ALA A 28 8.28 -7.05 0.05
CA ALA A 28 8.56 -8.34 -0.55
C ALA A 28 10.05 -8.71 -0.47
N ARG A 29 10.95 -7.75 -0.73
CA ARG A 29 12.40 -7.98 -0.59
C ARG A 29 12.78 -8.30 0.86
N ASN A 30 12.21 -7.58 1.83
CA ASN A 30 12.44 -7.86 3.25
C ASN A 30 11.98 -9.27 3.64
N ALA A 31 10.79 -9.69 3.22
CA ALA A 31 10.29 -11.03 3.49
C ALA A 31 11.19 -12.13 2.89
N LEU A 32 11.71 -11.93 1.67
CA LEU A 32 12.69 -12.83 1.08
C LEU A 32 14.00 -12.90 1.89
N MET A 33 14.48 -11.77 2.43
CA MET A 33 15.67 -11.73 3.28
C MET A 33 15.46 -12.42 4.63
N GLU A 34 14.23 -12.40 5.15
CA GLU A 34 13.82 -13.11 6.36
C GLU A 34 13.58 -14.61 6.13
N GLY A 35 13.72 -15.09 4.88
CA GLY A 35 13.65 -16.50 4.54
C GLY A 35 12.24 -17.00 4.19
N VAL A 36 11.29 -16.10 3.92
CA VAL A 36 9.97 -16.47 3.39
C VAL A 36 10.15 -17.00 1.97
N VAL A 37 9.95 -18.31 1.79
CA VAL A 37 10.13 -19.02 0.52
C VAL A 37 8.82 -19.36 -0.18
N ASP A 38 7.71 -19.47 0.56
CA ASP A 38 6.38 -19.68 0.02
C ASP A 38 5.57 -18.37 0.06
N VAL A 39 4.93 -18.04 -1.06
CA VAL A 39 4.04 -16.89 -1.19
C VAL A 39 2.84 -17.01 -0.24
N ARG A 40 2.44 -18.24 0.14
CA ARG A 40 1.37 -18.49 1.10
C ARG A 40 1.72 -18.02 2.51
N ASP A 41 3.01 -17.99 2.84
CA ASP A 41 3.50 -17.52 4.14
C ASP A 41 3.70 -15.99 4.14
N LEU A 42 3.68 -15.35 2.97
CA LEU A 42 3.71 -13.90 2.84
C LEU A 42 2.33 -13.31 3.20
N THR A 43 2.21 -12.87 4.44
CA THR A 43 0.98 -12.23 4.94
C THR A 43 1.17 -10.73 5.16
N VAL A 44 0.17 -9.95 4.79
CA VAL A 44 0.09 -8.52 5.08
C VAL A 44 -1.04 -8.34 6.09
N ASP A 45 -0.68 -8.12 7.34
CA ASP A 45 -1.59 -7.79 8.43
C ASP A 45 -1.52 -6.30 8.79
N ARG A 46 -2.18 -5.90 9.88
CA ARG A 46 -2.17 -4.51 10.36
C ARG A 46 -0.86 -4.09 11.03
N GLU A 47 -0.05 -5.05 11.44
CA GLU A 47 1.24 -4.84 12.11
C GLU A 47 2.40 -4.78 11.10
N SER A 48 2.16 -5.28 9.89
CA SER A 48 3.09 -5.30 8.77
C SER A 48 3.61 -3.91 8.44
N GLU A 49 4.92 -3.81 8.17
CA GLU A 49 5.57 -2.54 7.87
C GLU A 49 4.90 -1.83 6.68
N LEU A 50 4.47 -2.60 5.67
CA LEU A 50 3.70 -2.08 4.54
C LEU A 50 2.44 -1.35 4.99
N PHE A 51 1.61 -1.99 5.82
CA PHE A 51 0.34 -1.42 6.27
C PHE A 51 0.59 -0.13 7.04
N ARG A 52 1.58 -0.14 7.94
CA ARG A 52 1.97 1.05 8.71
C ARG A 52 2.46 2.19 7.81
N ALA A 53 3.32 1.89 6.83
CA ALA A 53 3.85 2.88 5.90
C ALA A 53 2.73 3.54 5.06
N LEU A 54 1.80 2.73 4.55
CA LEU A 54 0.65 3.22 3.79
C LEU A 54 -0.31 4.03 4.67
N ASN A 55 -0.60 3.57 5.89
CA ASN A 55 -1.51 4.26 6.81
C ASN A 55 -0.96 5.63 7.25
N ILE A 56 0.34 5.72 7.58
CA ILE A 56 0.98 7.00 7.94
C ILE A 56 0.97 7.97 6.75
N HIS A 57 1.16 7.46 5.52
CA HIS A 57 1.27 8.32 4.34
C HIS A 57 -0.09 8.85 3.88
N TYR A 58 -1.13 8.00 3.82
CA TYR A 58 -2.43 8.34 3.22
C TYR A 58 -3.56 8.53 4.24
N ASN A 59 -3.44 8.03 5.47
CA ASN A 59 -4.49 8.07 6.49
C ASN A 59 -4.06 8.85 7.75
N LYS A 60 -3.41 10.00 7.58
CA LYS A 60 -2.89 10.82 8.71
C LYS A 60 -3.94 11.21 9.75
N ALA A 61 -5.18 11.42 9.32
CA ALA A 61 -6.29 11.76 10.20
C ALA A 61 -6.98 10.53 10.82
N ASN A 62 -6.57 9.30 10.45
CA ASN A 62 -7.23 8.04 10.81
C ASN A 62 -8.75 8.01 10.53
N ASN A 63 -9.19 8.78 9.53
CA ASN A 63 -10.60 8.89 9.16
C ASN A 63 -11.11 7.65 8.41
N TYR A 64 -10.21 6.78 7.97
CA TYR A 64 -10.54 5.60 7.18
C TYR A 64 -10.10 4.33 7.90
N GLN A 65 -10.93 3.29 7.84
CA GLN A 65 -10.58 1.95 8.29
C GLN A 65 -10.41 1.04 7.09
N VAL A 66 -9.24 0.42 6.97
CA VAL A 66 -9.01 -0.65 6.00
C VAL A 66 -9.70 -1.91 6.54
N ARG A 67 -10.76 -2.34 5.85
CA ARG A 67 -11.45 -3.60 6.13
C ARG A 67 -10.54 -4.78 5.83
N ARG A 68 -10.69 -5.86 6.59
CA ARG A 68 -9.98 -7.10 6.34
C ARG A 68 -10.69 -7.80 5.16
N ASN A 69 -9.94 -8.22 4.15
CA ASN A 69 -10.50 -8.90 2.97
C ASN A 69 -11.14 -10.27 3.29
N SER A 70 -11.04 -10.76 4.54
CA SER A 70 -11.64 -12.02 4.99
C SER A 70 -13.12 -11.90 5.42
N GLU A 71 -13.77 -10.76 5.15
CA GLU A 71 -15.20 -10.51 5.43
C GLU A 71 -16.08 -10.67 4.17
N LEU A 72 -15.57 -11.33 3.12
CA LEU A 72 -16.29 -11.72 1.90
C LEU A 72 -16.25 -13.23 1.69
#